data_AF-A0A1D3DZP3-F1
#
_entry.id   AF-A0A1D3DZP3-F1
#
_cell.length_a   1.000
_cell.length_b   1.000
_cell.length_c   1.000
_cell.angle_alpha   90.00
_cell.angle_beta   90.00
_cell.angle_gamma   90.00
#
_symmetry.space_group_name_H-M   'P 1'
#
loop_
_entity.id
_entity.type
_entity.pdbx_description
1 polymer ?
#
loop_
_entity_poly.entity_id
_entity_poly.type
_entity_poly.pdbx_seq_one_letter_code
_entity_poly.pdbx_strand_id
1 'polypeptide(L)'
;MKAAQELVEDLRGLVEAGEKEAVRLRRALEREREARRAAESRLAQAREAVAAELRRRAPAPGPGLLEPPAQPPPPPDLAELRRRLEDSEAERATLAAMVAESEAERDAALRARDATIARLQPRQEGEETSDARALKTRLEATTFEGVLGRAGRFCPSLVITADPDEARKLEHHQKAAQWRGRLADTLATMQMYAEAKNLARARGGNCGPELANFRAYCASQPSPLLSDKKVALNEGQLASTSPRGRAERTFRVPRQIASSGTAVMVEHIRIGDGSPPAPRLHFLDDTDSSGLIVIGFLGDHRYNASTN
;
A
#
# COMPACT_ATOMS: atom_id res chain seq x y z
N MET A 1 41.31 -36.50 -3.36
CA MET A 1 42.17 -35.29 -3.38
C MET A 1 41.81 -34.34 -4.52
N LYS A 2 41.74 -34.79 -5.79
CA LYS A 2 41.48 -33.91 -6.95
C LYS A 2 40.13 -33.15 -6.89
N ALA A 3 39.05 -33.84 -6.54
CA ALA A 3 37.72 -33.22 -6.39
C ALA A 3 37.62 -32.18 -5.27
N ALA A 4 38.43 -32.31 -4.22
CA ALA A 4 38.47 -31.34 -3.12
C ALA A 4 39.25 -30.07 -3.53
N GLN A 5 40.25 -30.20 -4.40
CA GLN A 5 40.97 -29.05 -4.97
C GLN A 5 40.11 -28.28 -5.98
N GLU A 6 39.34 -28.98 -6.82
CA GLU A 6 38.40 -28.35 -7.76
C GLU A 6 37.33 -27.53 -7.02
N LEU A 7 36.74 -28.09 -5.95
CA LEU A 7 35.75 -27.37 -5.13
C LEU A 7 36.34 -26.10 -4.47
N VAL A 8 37.60 -26.14 -4.03
CA VAL A 8 38.25 -24.99 -3.40
C VAL A 8 38.53 -23.88 -4.42
N GLU A 9 38.94 -24.23 -5.64
CA GLU A 9 39.14 -23.26 -6.72
C GLU A 9 37.81 -22.64 -7.18
N ASP A 10 36.73 -23.44 -7.28
CA ASP A 10 35.39 -22.92 -7.62
C ASP A 10 34.87 -21.95 -6.55
N LEU A 11 35.03 -22.30 -5.26
CA LEU A 11 34.67 -21.40 -4.15
C LEU A 11 35.49 -20.11 -4.17
N ARG A 12 36.78 -20.19 -4.52
CA ARG A 12 37.64 -19.01 -4.65
C ARG A 12 37.16 -18.10 -5.78
N GLY A 13 36.81 -18.67 -6.94
CA GLY A 13 36.25 -17.94 -8.07
C GLY A 13 34.92 -17.23 -7.73
N LEU A 14 34.05 -17.88 -6.95
CA LEU A 14 32.80 -17.29 -6.48
C LEU A 14 33.03 -16.13 -5.50
N VAL A 15 34.00 -16.26 -4.59
CA VAL A 15 34.38 -15.18 -3.67
C VAL A 15 34.91 -13.97 -4.44
N GLU A 16 35.83 -14.17 -5.39
CA GLU A 16 36.37 -13.09 -6.22
C GLU A 16 35.30 -12.40 -7.08
N ALA A 17 34.34 -13.17 -7.61
CA ALA A 17 33.20 -12.60 -8.35
C ALA A 17 32.30 -11.77 -7.43
N GLY A 18 32.03 -12.25 -6.22
CA GLY A 18 31.28 -11.52 -5.20
C GLY A 18 31.94 -10.22 -4.77
N GLU A 19 33.26 -10.23 -4.59
CA GLU A 19 34.04 -9.03 -4.26
C GLU A 19 34.00 -7.98 -5.39
N LYS A 20 34.13 -8.42 -6.64
CA LYS A 20 34.02 -7.53 -7.81
C LYS A 20 32.65 -6.88 -7.92
N GLU A 21 31.58 -7.65 -7.70
CA GLU A 21 30.22 -7.12 -7.73
C GLU A 21 29.95 -6.18 -6.55
N ALA A 22 30.47 -6.48 -5.36
CA ALA A 22 30.39 -5.59 -4.20
C ALA A 22 31.07 -4.23 -4.46
N VAL A 23 32.24 -4.22 -5.10
CA VAL A 23 32.92 -2.98 -5.51
C VAL A 23 32.10 -2.21 -6.54
N ARG A 24 31.51 -2.89 -7.52
CA ARG A 24 30.64 -2.27 -8.53
C ARG A 24 29.42 -1.60 -7.89
N LEU A 25 28.76 -2.29 -6.96
CA LEU A 25 27.58 -1.78 -6.26
C LEU A 25 27.92 -0.59 -5.35
N ARG A 26 29.08 -0.61 -4.66
CA ARG A 26 29.55 0.54 -3.88
C ARG A 26 29.74 1.78 -4.76
N ARG A 27 30.37 1.63 -5.93
CA ARG A 27 30.54 2.74 -6.90
C ARG A 27 29.21 3.22 -7.48
N ALA A 28 28.24 2.33 -7.68
CA ALA A 28 26.90 2.73 -8.10
C ALA A 28 26.18 3.54 -7.01
N LEU A 29 26.27 3.11 -5.75
CA LEU A 29 25.69 3.80 -4.61
C LEU A 29 26.31 5.19 -4.38
N GLU A 30 27.63 5.32 -4.56
CA GLU A 30 28.32 6.62 -4.48
C GLU A 30 27.84 7.58 -5.57
N ARG A 31 27.72 7.12 -6.82
CA ARG A 31 27.19 7.93 -7.92
C ARG A 31 25.75 8.37 -7.67
N GLU A 32 24.91 7.50 -7.11
CA GLU A 32 23.53 7.84 -6.78
C GLU A 32 23.47 8.89 -5.66
N ARG A 33 24.33 8.77 -4.64
CA ARG A 33 24.45 9.77 -3.57
C ARG A 33 24.91 11.13 -4.09
N GLU A 34 25.86 11.15 -5.02
CA GLU A 34 26.32 12.38 -5.68
C GLU A 34 25.22 13.01 -6.53
N ALA A 35 24.51 12.20 -7.33
CA ALA A 35 23.37 12.67 -8.12
C ALA A 35 22.27 13.28 -7.24
N ARG A 36 21.98 12.64 -6.09
CA ARG A 36 21.03 13.17 -5.11
C ARG A 36 21.48 14.50 -4.52
N ARG A 37 22.73 14.63 -4.07
CA ARG A 37 23.28 15.91 -3.57
C ARG A 37 23.18 17.01 -4.62
N ALA A 38 23.48 16.68 -5.89
CA ALA A 38 23.36 17.63 -6.99
C ALA A 38 21.91 18.05 -7.26
N ALA A 39 20.94 17.14 -7.13
CA ALA A 39 19.51 17.44 -7.27
C ALA A 39 19.00 18.30 -6.10
N GLU A 40 19.38 17.98 -4.86
CA GLU A 40 19.06 18.78 -3.66
C GLU A 40 19.63 20.20 -3.77
N SER A 41 20.87 20.34 -4.26
CA SER A 41 21.50 21.64 -4.52
C SER A 41 20.74 22.44 -5.59
N ARG A 42 20.35 21.82 -6.71
CA ARG A 42 19.53 22.46 -7.75
C ARG A 42 18.17 22.92 -7.21
N LEU A 43 17.52 22.11 -6.38
CA LEU A 43 16.26 22.48 -5.75
C LEU A 43 16.43 23.67 -4.79
N ALA A 44 17.50 23.70 -4.01
CA ALA A 44 17.81 24.83 -3.13
C ALA A 44 18.06 26.12 -3.92
N GLN A 45 18.80 26.05 -5.04
CA GLN A 45 19.02 27.19 -5.93
C GLN A 45 17.71 27.69 -6.56
N ALA A 46 16.83 26.78 -7.01
CA ALA A 46 15.53 27.15 -7.56
C ALA A 46 14.64 27.83 -6.51
N ARG A 47 14.63 27.33 -5.27
CA ARG A 47 13.90 27.95 -4.15
C ARG A 47 14.39 29.37 -3.85
N GLU A 48 15.71 29.57 -3.81
CA GLU A 48 16.26 30.91 -3.58
C GLU A 48 15.95 31.86 -4.75
N ALA A 49 15.99 31.37 -5.99
CA ALA A 49 15.61 32.17 -7.16
C ALA A 49 14.14 32.63 -7.11
N VAL A 50 13.23 31.73 -6.74
CA VAL A 50 11.81 32.07 -6.54
C VAL A 50 11.64 33.05 -5.38
N ALA A 51 12.32 32.84 -4.25
CA ALA A 51 12.27 33.76 -3.12
C ALA A 51 12.81 35.15 -3.48
N ALA A 52 13.89 35.24 -4.25
CA ALA A 52 14.45 36.49 -4.74
C ALA A 52 13.48 37.22 -5.69
N GLU A 53 12.81 36.51 -6.59
CA GLU A 53 11.80 37.09 -7.48
C GLU A 53 10.59 37.61 -6.69
N LEU A 54 10.12 36.86 -5.69
CA LEU A 54 9.06 37.31 -4.79
C LEU A 54 9.46 38.56 -4.00
N ARG A 55 10.72 38.66 -3.53
CA ARG A 55 11.25 39.87 -2.88
C ARG A 55 11.33 41.05 -3.84
N ARG A 56 11.64 40.85 -5.13
CA ARG A 56 11.63 41.92 -6.14
C ARG A 56 10.23 42.42 -6.46
N ARG A 57 9.26 41.51 -6.50
CA ARG A 57 7.84 41.83 -6.77
C ARG A 57 7.10 42.37 -5.55
N ALA A 58 7.63 42.14 -4.35
CA ALA A 58 7.11 42.74 -3.14
C ALA A 58 7.28 44.28 -3.24
N PRO A 59 6.19 45.05 -3.10
CA PRO A 59 6.29 46.51 -3.11
C PRO A 59 7.20 46.96 -1.96
N ALA A 60 8.17 47.84 -2.26
CA ALA A 60 8.99 48.44 -1.22
C ALA A 60 8.09 49.26 -0.26
N PRO A 61 8.33 49.23 1.06
CA PRO A 61 7.77 50.23 1.95
C PRO A 61 8.44 51.56 1.62
N GLY A 62 7.81 52.35 0.75
CA GLY A 62 8.34 53.63 0.31
C GLY A 62 8.40 54.63 1.46
N PRO A 63 9.53 55.34 1.65
CA PRO A 63 9.56 56.51 2.53
C PRO A 63 8.97 57.70 1.79
N GLY A 64 7.88 58.23 2.32
CA GLY A 64 7.36 59.56 1.97
C GLY A 64 6.13 59.56 1.09
N LEU A 65 4.96 59.75 1.71
CA LEU A 65 3.91 60.63 1.22
C LEU A 65 3.19 61.21 2.45
N LEU A 66 3.73 62.31 2.99
CA LEU A 66 2.91 63.36 3.61
C LEU A 66 2.48 64.33 2.50
N GLU A 67 1.84 63.78 1.47
CA GLU A 67 0.82 64.51 0.73
C GLU A 67 -0.52 63.98 1.26
N PRO A 68 -1.52 64.83 1.52
CA PRO A 68 -2.83 64.35 1.92
C PRO A 68 -3.33 63.41 0.81
N PRO A 69 -3.73 62.17 1.13
CA PRO A 69 -4.16 61.25 0.09
C PRO A 69 -5.35 61.88 -0.64
N ALA A 70 -5.22 61.99 -1.97
CA ALA A 70 -6.39 61.87 -2.82
C ALA A 70 -7.17 60.65 -2.33
N GLN A 71 -8.48 60.82 -2.10
CA GLN A 71 -9.38 59.85 -1.46
C GLN A 71 -8.88 58.41 -1.58
N PRO A 72 -8.70 57.67 -0.47
CA PRO A 72 -8.39 56.25 -0.56
C PRO A 72 -9.41 55.63 -1.51
N PRO A 73 -8.98 54.76 -2.44
CA PRO A 73 -9.92 54.07 -3.32
C PRO A 73 -11.02 53.50 -2.44
N PRO A 74 -12.30 53.64 -2.84
CA PRO A 74 -13.41 53.18 -2.02
C PRO A 74 -13.11 51.73 -1.62
N PRO A 75 -13.34 51.37 -0.34
CA PRO A 75 -13.11 50.01 0.10
C PRO A 75 -13.78 49.06 -0.89
N PRO A 76 -13.09 47.98 -1.31
CA PRO A 76 -13.66 47.06 -2.28
C PRO A 76 -15.06 46.68 -1.81
N ASP A 77 -16.01 46.78 -2.74
CA ASP A 77 -17.39 46.37 -2.50
C ASP A 77 -17.38 44.97 -1.87
N LEU A 78 -18.31 44.73 -0.96
CA LEU A 78 -18.59 43.44 -0.35
C LEU A 78 -18.71 42.33 -1.43
N ALA A 79 -19.19 42.66 -2.64
CA ALA A 79 -19.18 41.76 -3.79
C ALA A 79 -17.76 41.39 -4.28
N GLU A 80 -16.84 42.35 -4.35
CA GLU A 80 -15.44 42.12 -4.72
C GLU A 80 -14.70 41.32 -3.65
N LEU A 81 -14.96 41.58 -2.36
CA LEU A 81 -14.40 40.79 -1.26
C LEU A 81 -14.91 39.34 -1.26
N ARG A 82 -16.20 39.13 -1.56
CA ARG A 82 -16.78 37.79 -1.71
C ARG A 82 -16.14 37.03 -2.86
N ARG A 83 -16.00 37.67 -4.02
CA ARG A 83 -15.33 37.07 -5.19
C ARG A 83 -13.89 36.65 -4.88
N ARG A 84 -13.13 37.50 -4.20
CA ARG A 84 -11.76 37.17 -3.77
C ARG A 84 -11.70 36.02 -2.77
N LEU A 85 -12.68 35.91 -1.87
CA LEU A 85 -12.78 34.78 -0.94
C LEU A 85 -13.07 33.48 -1.69
N GLU A 86 -14.04 33.50 -2.62
CA GLU A 86 -14.37 32.36 -3.47
C GLU A 86 -13.17 31.90 -4.32
N ASP A 87 -12.45 32.84 -4.93
CA ASP A 87 -11.23 32.56 -5.68
C ASP A 87 -10.14 31.93 -4.78
N SER A 88 -9.96 32.47 -3.56
CA SER A 88 -9.00 31.94 -2.60
C SER A 88 -9.37 30.54 -2.09
N GLU A 89 -10.65 30.28 -1.85
CA GLU A 89 -11.14 28.97 -1.44
C GLU A 89 -10.97 27.93 -2.56
N ALA A 90 -11.21 28.31 -3.81
CA ALA A 90 -10.98 27.46 -4.98
C ALA A 90 -9.49 27.13 -5.18
N GLU A 91 -8.60 28.11 -5.00
CA GLU A 91 -7.15 27.89 -5.03
C GLU A 91 -6.71 26.93 -3.91
N ARG A 92 -7.22 27.12 -2.69
CA ARG A 92 -6.91 26.22 -1.55
C ARG A 92 -7.41 24.80 -1.78
N ALA A 93 -8.60 24.62 -2.35
CA ALA A 93 -9.12 23.31 -2.70
C ALA A 93 -8.23 22.62 -3.76
N THR A 94 -7.77 23.38 -4.76
CA THR A 94 -6.86 22.88 -5.80
C THR A 94 -5.53 22.44 -5.20
N LEU A 95 -4.93 23.27 -4.35
CA LEU A 95 -3.67 22.95 -3.67
C LEU A 95 -3.81 21.73 -2.75
N ALA A 96 -4.91 21.62 -2.01
CA ALA A 96 -5.17 20.46 -1.15
C ALA A 96 -5.27 19.16 -1.96
N ALA A 97 -5.92 19.19 -3.13
CA ALA A 97 -5.98 18.03 -4.02
C ALA A 97 -4.58 17.63 -4.55
N MET A 98 -3.77 18.61 -4.96
CA MET A 98 -2.39 18.37 -5.41
C MET A 98 -1.51 17.77 -4.31
N VAL A 99 -1.64 18.25 -3.07
CA VAL A 99 -0.90 17.69 -1.92
C VAL A 99 -1.32 16.24 -1.68
N ALA A 100 -2.62 15.95 -1.67
CA ALA A 100 -3.13 14.59 -1.48
C ALA A 100 -2.63 13.62 -2.58
N GLU A 101 -2.59 14.08 -3.84
CA GLU A 101 -2.04 13.30 -4.95
C GLU A 101 -0.53 13.07 -4.77
N SER A 102 0.23 14.12 -4.42
CA SER A 102 1.68 14.02 -4.18
C SER A 102 2.02 13.10 -3.00
N GLU A 103 1.23 13.12 -1.93
CA GLU A 103 1.38 12.21 -0.80
C GLU A 103 1.10 10.76 -1.20
N ALA A 104 0.05 10.53 -2.00
CA ALA A 104 -0.27 9.21 -2.52
C ALA A 104 0.84 8.65 -3.42
N GLU A 105 1.41 9.48 -4.30
CA GLU A 105 2.57 9.14 -5.14
C GLU A 105 3.80 8.80 -4.30
N ARG A 106 4.11 9.63 -3.30
CA ARG A 106 5.24 9.39 -2.39
C ARG A 106 5.07 8.09 -1.64
N ASP A 107 3.88 7.82 -1.12
CA ASP A 107 3.60 6.60 -0.37
C ASP A 107 3.62 5.35 -1.27
N ALA A 108 3.23 5.49 -2.55
CA ALA A 108 3.44 4.45 -3.56
C ALA A 108 4.93 4.22 -3.86
N ALA A 109 5.72 5.28 -4.02
CA ALA A 109 7.15 5.19 -4.27
C ALA A 109 7.93 4.58 -3.09
N LEU A 110 7.56 4.92 -1.85
CA LEU A 110 8.11 4.31 -0.64
C LEU A 110 7.80 2.81 -0.59
N ARG A 111 6.56 2.40 -0.89
CA ARG A 111 6.20 0.98 -0.98
C ARG A 111 6.99 0.25 -2.06
N ALA A 112 7.16 0.84 -3.24
CA ALA A 112 7.95 0.26 -4.32
C ALA A 112 9.44 0.12 -3.94
N ARG A 113 10.01 1.11 -3.25
CA ARG A 113 11.37 1.07 -2.71
C ARG A 113 11.52 -0.04 -1.67
N ASP A 114 10.62 -0.10 -0.70
CA ASP A 114 10.68 -1.09 0.39
C ASP A 114 10.50 -2.51 -0.16
N ALA A 115 9.63 -2.70 -1.16
CA ALA A 115 9.56 -3.94 -1.92
C ALA A 115 10.88 -4.27 -2.63
N THR A 116 11.56 -3.27 -3.19
CA THR A 116 12.88 -3.46 -3.84
C THR A 116 13.97 -3.82 -2.83
N ILE A 117 13.97 -3.21 -1.64
CA ILE A 117 14.91 -3.55 -0.56
C ILE A 117 14.66 -4.99 -0.09
N ALA A 118 13.40 -5.38 0.10
CA ALA A 118 13.05 -6.75 0.44
C ALA A 118 13.50 -7.77 -0.62
N ARG A 119 13.40 -7.42 -1.92
CA ARG A 119 13.88 -8.26 -3.04
C ARG A 119 15.39 -8.53 -3.00
N LEU A 120 16.18 -7.61 -2.43
CA LEU A 120 17.64 -7.68 -2.41
C LEU A 120 18.20 -8.37 -1.15
N GLN A 121 17.38 -8.65 -0.14
CA GLN A 121 17.83 -9.35 1.06
C GLN A 121 17.76 -10.87 0.87
N PRO A 122 18.85 -11.62 1.11
CA PRO A 122 18.82 -13.08 1.10
C PRO A 122 18.07 -13.59 2.34
N ARG A 123 16.92 -14.25 2.14
CA ARG A 123 16.10 -14.88 3.18
C ARG A 123 16.52 -16.33 3.40
N GLN A 124 16.64 -16.78 4.66
CA GLN A 124 16.93 -18.17 5.01
C GLN A 124 15.62 -18.98 5.11
N GLU A 125 15.62 -20.23 4.69
CA GLU A 125 14.48 -21.14 4.86
C GLU A 125 14.22 -21.40 6.35
N GLY A 126 13.02 -21.06 6.84
CA GLY A 126 12.62 -21.12 8.26
C GLY A 126 12.29 -19.76 8.89
N GLU A 127 12.78 -18.66 8.30
CA GLU A 127 12.53 -17.29 8.75
C GLU A 127 11.08 -16.83 8.44
N GLU A 128 10.50 -17.31 7.33
CA GLU A 128 9.16 -16.90 6.86
C GLU A 128 8.03 -17.15 7.89
N THR A 129 8.04 -18.30 8.56
CA THR A 129 7.03 -18.62 9.59
C THR A 129 7.17 -17.76 10.84
N SER A 130 8.42 -17.40 11.18
CA SER A 130 8.74 -16.51 12.30
C SER A 130 8.29 -15.08 12.00
N ASP A 131 8.54 -14.62 10.78
CA ASP A 131 8.16 -13.29 10.29
C ASP A 131 6.64 -13.11 10.24
N ALA A 132 5.90 -14.12 9.75
CA ALA A 132 4.44 -14.08 9.71
C ALA A 132 3.84 -13.91 11.11
N ARG A 133 4.37 -14.65 12.10
CA ARG A 133 3.85 -14.62 13.47
C ARG A 133 4.25 -13.35 14.22
N ALA A 134 5.46 -12.82 13.96
CA ALA A 134 5.87 -11.52 14.47
C ALA A 134 5.01 -10.38 13.88
N LEU A 135 4.72 -10.44 12.57
CA LEU A 135 3.85 -9.48 11.91
C LEU A 135 2.42 -9.55 12.45
N LYS A 136 1.85 -10.75 12.60
CA LYS A 136 0.54 -10.95 13.26
C LYS A 136 0.46 -10.19 14.58
N THR A 137 1.44 -10.36 15.48
CA THR A 137 1.46 -9.66 16.78
C THR A 137 1.45 -8.14 16.62
N ARG A 138 2.14 -7.59 15.61
CA ARG A 138 2.11 -6.14 15.33
C ARG A 138 0.73 -5.69 14.85
N LEU A 139 -0.01 -6.54 14.13
CA LEU A 139 -1.34 -6.25 13.61
C LEU A 139 -2.45 -6.37 14.66
N GLU A 140 -2.22 -7.08 15.77
CA GLU A 140 -3.22 -7.22 16.83
C GLU A 140 -3.68 -5.87 17.39
N ALA A 141 -4.99 -5.67 17.43
CA ALA A 141 -5.63 -4.49 18.00
C ALA A 141 -6.96 -4.86 18.66
N THR A 142 -7.45 -3.95 19.49
CA THR A 142 -8.71 -4.12 20.22
C THR A 142 -9.94 -3.91 19.34
N THR A 143 -9.80 -3.30 18.16
CA THR A 143 -10.88 -3.04 17.20
C THR A 143 -10.52 -3.53 15.80
N PHE A 144 -11.52 -3.86 14.96
CA PHE A 144 -11.28 -4.27 13.57
C PHE A 144 -10.62 -3.16 12.75
N GLU A 145 -11.08 -1.92 12.92
CA GLU A 145 -10.47 -0.72 12.33
C GLU A 145 -9.00 -0.60 12.73
N GLY A 146 -8.67 -0.88 14.00
CA GLY A 146 -7.28 -0.87 14.47
C GLY A 146 -6.41 -1.93 13.79
N VAL A 147 -6.94 -3.13 13.55
CA VAL A 147 -6.22 -4.18 12.81
C VAL A 147 -5.97 -3.77 11.36
N LEU A 148 -7.00 -3.25 10.68
CA LEU A 148 -6.91 -2.76 9.30
C LEU A 148 -5.95 -1.57 9.17
N GLY A 149 -6.02 -0.60 10.09
CA GLY A 149 -5.13 0.56 10.11
C GLY A 149 -3.66 0.17 10.35
N ARG A 150 -3.41 -0.79 11.25
CA ARG A 150 -2.07 -1.35 11.44
C ARG A 150 -1.57 -2.08 10.21
N ALA A 151 -2.43 -2.83 9.53
CA ALA A 151 -2.05 -3.50 8.27
C ALA A 151 -1.69 -2.47 7.18
N GLY A 152 -2.47 -1.40 7.03
CA GLY A 152 -2.13 -0.30 6.11
C GLY A 152 -0.78 0.37 6.42
N ARG A 153 -0.32 0.32 7.67
CA ARG A 153 0.99 0.87 8.08
C ARG A 153 2.15 -0.11 7.96
N PHE A 154 1.93 -1.38 8.29
CA PHE A 154 3.01 -2.38 8.46
C PHE A 154 3.08 -3.41 7.32
N CYS A 155 2.09 -3.46 6.44
CA CYS A 155 2.01 -4.42 5.33
C CYS A 155 2.08 -3.67 3.99
N PRO A 156 3.29 -3.37 3.48
CA PRO A 156 3.47 -2.56 2.27
C PRO A 156 2.91 -3.20 0.99
N SER A 157 2.71 -4.52 1.00
CA SER A 157 2.13 -5.26 -0.14
C SER A 157 0.60 -5.33 -0.07
N LEU A 158 -0.01 -4.80 0.99
CA LEU A 158 -1.46 -4.72 1.14
C LEU A 158 -1.96 -3.31 0.93
N VAL A 159 -3.06 -3.18 0.20
CA VAL A 159 -3.78 -1.91 0.03
C VAL A 159 -5.15 -2.04 0.68
N ILE A 160 -5.37 -1.28 1.74
CA ILE A 160 -6.63 -1.30 2.47
C ILE A 160 -7.57 -0.27 1.86
N THR A 161 -8.64 -0.75 1.22
CA THR A 161 -9.74 0.07 0.66
C THR A 161 -11.08 -0.26 1.30
N ALA A 162 -11.11 -1.26 2.17
CA ALA A 162 -12.27 -1.67 2.93
C ALA A 162 -12.83 -0.52 3.76
N ASP A 163 -14.15 -0.40 3.75
CA ASP A 163 -14.88 0.61 4.51
C ASP A 163 -14.80 0.29 6.01
N PRO A 164 -14.25 1.18 6.85
CA PRO A 164 -14.14 0.94 8.28
C PRO A 164 -15.50 0.79 8.97
N ASP A 165 -16.56 1.41 8.44
CA ASP A 165 -17.88 1.35 9.06
C ASP A 165 -18.55 -0.01 8.90
N GLU A 166 -18.24 -0.75 7.84
CA GLU A 166 -18.68 -2.14 7.69
C GLU A 166 -18.01 -3.07 8.70
N ALA A 167 -16.72 -2.87 8.95
CA ALA A 167 -15.98 -3.60 9.95
C ALA A 167 -16.46 -3.27 11.38
N ARG A 168 -16.83 -2.00 11.63
CA ARG A 168 -17.32 -1.51 12.93
C ARG A 168 -18.59 -2.24 13.39
N LYS A 169 -19.47 -2.64 12.47
CA LYS A 169 -20.69 -3.40 12.78
C LYS A 169 -20.42 -4.73 13.49
N LEU A 170 -19.24 -5.31 13.28
CA LEU A 170 -18.83 -6.57 13.88
C LEU A 170 -18.33 -6.43 15.33
N GLU A 171 -18.03 -5.21 15.77
CA GLU A 171 -17.26 -4.93 16.99
C GLU A 171 -17.96 -5.40 18.27
N HIS A 172 -19.29 -5.32 18.30
CA HIS A 172 -20.10 -5.67 19.47
C HIS A 172 -20.45 -7.17 19.54
N HIS A 173 -20.04 -7.97 18.55
CA HIS A 173 -20.35 -9.39 18.55
C HIS A 173 -19.51 -10.16 19.59
N GLN A 174 -20.10 -11.14 20.27
CA GLN A 174 -19.41 -11.96 21.28
C GLN A 174 -18.14 -12.66 20.78
N LYS A 175 -18.04 -12.93 19.46
CA LYS A 175 -16.86 -13.53 18.81
C LYS A 175 -15.89 -12.52 18.21
N ALA A 176 -16.12 -11.21 18.40
CA ALA A 176 -15.35 -10.15 17.73
C ALA A 176 -13.84 -10.25 18.01
N ALA A 177 -13.44 -10.56 19.25
CA ALA A 177 -12.02 -10.75 19.60
C ALA A 177 -11.38 -11.91 18.81
N GLN A 178 -12.07 -13.05 18.70
CA GLN A 178 -11.61 -14.19 17.91
C GLN A 178 -11.47 -13.83 16.42
N TRP A 179 -12.45 -13.11 15.88
CA TRP A 179 -12.46 -12.66 14.49
C TRP A 179 -11.36 -11.64 14.20
N ARG A 180 -11.06 -10.73 15.12
CA ARG A 180 -9.90 -9.83 15.02
C ARG A 180 -8.59 -10.60 14.99
N GLY A 181 -8.42 -11.61 15.84
CA GLY A 181 -7.27 -12.50 15.81
C GLY A 181 -7.11 -13.17 14.44
N ARG A 182 -8.20 -13.73 13.90
CA ARG A 182 -8.20 -14.35 12.57
C ARG A 182 -7.96 -13.36 11.43
N LEU A 183 -8.43 -12.13 11.57
CA LEU A 183 -8.13 -11.06 10.61
C LEU A 183 -6.63 -10.75 10.62
N ALA A 184 -6.01 -10.62 11.80
CA ALA A 184 -4.57 -10.41 11.92
C ALA A 184 -3.77 -11.59 11.32
N ASP A 185 -4.18 -12.84 11.58
CA ASP A 185 -3.60 -14.03 10.93
C ASP A 185 -3.68 -13.94 9.40
N THR A 186 -4.85 -13.55 8.89
CA THR A 186 -5.13 -13.46 7.46
C THR A 186 -4.24 -12.42 6.80
N LEU A 187 -4.21 -11.20 7.34
CA LEU A 187 -3.45 -10.08 6.78
C LEU A 187 -1.94 -10.34 6.84
N ALA A 188 -1.44 -10.90 7.95
CA ALA A 188 -0.03 -11.29 8.04
C ALA A 188 0.32 -12.34 6.98
N THR A 189 -0.53 -13.36 6.80
CA THR A 189 -0.31 -14.39 5.78
C THR A 189 -0.35 -13.83 4.36
N MET A 190 -1.28 -12.89 4.08
CA MET A 190 -1.38 -12.22 2.77
C MET A 190 -0.13 -11.37 2.46
N GLN A 191 0.41 -10.66 3.45
CA GLN A 191 1.66 -9.92 3.29
C GLN A 191 2.82 -10.86 2.91
N MET A 192 2.97 -11.98 3.62
CA MET A 192 4.02 -12.96 3.35
C MET A 192 3.87 -13.62 1.98
N TYR A 193 2.63 -13.94 1.58
CA TYR A 193 2.33 -14.45 0.25
C TYR A 193 2.77 -13.48 -0.86
N ALA A 194 2.34 -12.22 -0.75
CA ALA A 194 2.69 -11.19 -1.73
C ALA A 194 4.20 -10.98 -1.80
N GLU A 195 4.91 -10.93 -0.66
CA GLU A 195 6.37 -10.84 -0.62
C GLU A 195 7.06 -12.03 -1.28
N ALA A 196 6.65 -13.25 -0.96
CA ALA A 196 7.22 -14.47 -1.52
C ALA A 196 7.05 -14.51 -3.04
N LYS A 197 5.85 -14.17 -3.54
CA LYS A 197 5.56 -14.12 -4.98
C LYS A 197 6.36 -13.02 -5.68
N ASN A 198 6.45 -11.84 -5.07
CA ASN A 198 7.27 -10.73 -5.57
C ASN A 198 8.76 -11.08 -5.63
N LEU A 199 9.28 -11.78 -4.62
CA LEU A 199 10.67 -12.21 -4.55
C LEU A 199 10.98 -13.26 -5.64
N ALA A 200 10.11 -14.26 -5.80
CA ALA A 200 10.26 -15.27 -6.85
C ALA A 200 10.34 -14.63 -8.25
N ARG A 201 9.46 -13.65 -8.52
CA ARG A 201 9.47 -12.88 -9.77
C ARG A 201 10.73 -12.05 -9.95
N ALA A 202 11.18 -11.38 -8.89
CA ALA A 202 12.40 -10.56 -8.95
C ALA A 202 13.66 -11.38 -9.26
N ARG A 203 13.67 -12.67 -8.90
CA ARG A 203 14.74 -13.62 -9.23
C ARG A 203 14.64 -14.18 -10.65
N GLY A 204 13.65 -13.77 -11.45
CA GLY A 204 13.45 -14.21 -12.83
C GLY A 204 12.94 -15.65 -12.96
N GLY A 205 12.50 -16.28 -11.87
CA GLY A 205 11.94 -17.63 -11.87
C GLY A 205 10.42 -17.63 -12.08
N ASN A 206 9.90 -18.74 -12.58
CA ASN A 206 8.45 -18.97 -12.57
C ASN A 206 7.99 -19.15 -11.11
N CYS A 207 6.88 -18.53 -10.71
CA CYS A 207 6.28 -18.79 -9.41
C CYS A 207 5.84 -20.26 -9.40
N GLY A 208 6.40 -21.07 -8.50
CA GLY A 208 6.05 -22.48 -8.37
C GLY A 208 4.56 -22.68 -8.02
N PRO A 209 4.05 -23.92 -8.07
CA PRO A 209 2.64 -24.22 -7.84
C PRO A 209 2.12 -23.74 -6.47
N GLU A 210 3.00 -23.66 -5.46
CA GLU A 210 2.72 -23.11 -4.14
C GLU A 210 2.41 -21.61 -4.14
N LEU A 211 2.80 -20.86 -5.17
CA LEU A 211 2.54 -19.43 -5.30
C LEU A 211 1.46 -19.10 -6.35
N ALA A 212 0.79 -20.12 -6.91
CA ALA A 212 -0.22 -19.96 -7.96
C ALA A 212 -1.40 -19.07 -7.55
N ASN A 213 -1.82 -19.14 -6.28
CA ASN A 213 -2.80 -18.25 -5.66
C ASN A 213 -2.64 -18.29 -4.14
N PHE A 214 -3.30 -17.37 -3.44
CA PHE A 214 -3.22 -17.27 -1.98
C PHE A 214 -3.60 -18.58 -1.26
N ARG A 215 -4.59 -19.32 -1.77
CA ARG A 215 -5.01 -20.60 -1.17
C ARG A 215 -3.92 -21.66 -1.29
N ALA A 216 -3.27 -21.77 -2.44
CA ALA A 216 -2.16 -22.68 -2.66
C ALA A 216 -0.99 -22.39 -1.70
N TYR A 217 -0.70 -21.10 -1.48
CA TYR A 217 0.32 -20.67 -0.53
C TYR A 217 -0.04 -21.08 0.90
N CYS A 218 -1.28 -20.84 1.35
CA CYS A 218 -1.72 -21.31 2.67
C CYS A 218 -1.60 -22.82 2.85
N ALA A 219 -1.86 -23.61 1.80
CA ALA A 219 -1.77 -25.06 1.83
C ALA A 219 -0.33 -25.58 1.84
N SER A 220 0.63 -24.83 1.29
CA SER A 220 2.04 -25.23 1.25
C SER A 220 2.79 -24.95 2.56
N GLN A 221 2.25 -24.09 3.42
CA GLN A 221 2.91 -23.75 4.68
C GLN A 221 2.88 -24.93 5.66
N PRO A 222 4.01 -25.26 6.33
CA PRO A 222 4.05 -26.34 7.32
C PRO A 222 3.25 -26.02 8.60
N SER A 223 3.18 -24.74 8.98
CA SER A 223 2.40 -24.27 10.13
C SER A 223 1.67 -22.96 9.79
N PRO A 224 0.59 -23.04 8.99
CA PRO A 224 -0.11 -21.85 8.52
C PRO A 224 -0.83 -21.14 9.67
N LEU A 225 -0.73 -19.81 9.72
CA LEU A 225 -1.61 -18.98 10.57
C LEU A 225 -3.06 -19.03 10.09
N LEU A 226 -3.26 -19.14 8.76
CA LEU A 226 -4.56 -19.25 8.11
C LEU A 226 -4.67 -20.58 7.36
N SER A 227 -5.63 -21.42 7.74
CA SER A 227 -5.92 -22.63 6.97
C SER A 227 -6.42 -22.29 5.57
N ASP A 228 -5.90 -23.00 4.56
CA ASP A 228 -6.35 -22.98 3.17
C ASP A 228 -7.87 -23.13 3.02
N LYS A 229 -8.51 -23.93 3.88
CA LYS A 229 -9.96 -24.16 3.89
C LYS A 229 -10.73 -22.86 4.14
N LYS A 230 -10.13 -21.85 4.76
CA LYS A 230 -10.75 -20.54 4.99
C LYS A 230 -10.77 -19.66 3.75
N VAL A 231 -9.93 -19.96 2.77
CA VAL A 231 -9.83 -19.25 1.50
C VAL A 231 -10.84 -19.83 0.50
N ALA A 232 -11.76 -19.00 0.03
CA ALA A 232 -12.66 -19.33 -1.06
C ALA A 232 -12.24 -18.54 -2.30
N LEU A 233 -11.83 -19.26 -3.35
CA LEU A 233 -11.42 -18.67 -4.62
C LEU A 233 -12.61 -18.19 -5.46
N ASN A 234 -13.79 -18.75 -5.19
CA ASN A 234 -15.00 -18.49 -5.93
C ASN A 234 -16.15 -18.31 -4.95
N GLU A 235 -17.11 -17.50 -5.34
CA GLU A 235 -18.40 -17.48 -4.68
C GLU A 235 -19.37 -18.46 -5.35
N GLY A 236 -20.44 -18.85 -4.63
CA GLY A 236 -21.47 -19.73 -5.20
C GLY A 236 -22.00 -19.18 -6.54
N GLN A 237 -22.40 -20.07 -7.45
CA GLN A 237 -22.76 -19.72 -8.85
C GLN A 237 -23.75 -18.54 -8.96
N LEU A 238 -24.72 -18.43 -8.04
CA LEU A 238 -25.74 -17.36 -8.03
C LEU A 238 -25.19 -15.97 -7.64
N ALA A 239 -24.21 -15.91 -6.74
CA ALA A 239 -23.56 -14.68 -6.33
C ALA A 239 -22.63 -14.13 -7.44
N SER A 240 -22.01 -15.04 -8.21
CA SER A 240 -21.04 -14.69 -9.26
C SER A 240 -21.69 -14.30 -10.60
N THR A 241 -22.91 -14.77 -10.89
CA THR A 241 -23.56 -14.63 -12.22
C THR A 241 -24.65 -13.57 -12.27
N SER A 242 -25.26 -13.20 -11.14
CA SER A 242 -26.34 -12.18 -11.12
C SER A 242 -25.77 -10.75 -11.10
N PRO A 243 -26.42 -9.76 -11.77
CA PRO A 243 -26.00 -8.36 -11.71
C PRO A 243 -25.96 -7.80 -10.29
N ARG A 244 -26.97 -8.16 -9.46
CA ARG A 244 -27.04 -7.78 -8.04
C ARG A 244 -25.90 -8.41 -7.24
N GLY A 245 -25.63 -9.70 -7.46
CA GLY A 245 -24.50 -10.39 -6.86
C GLY A 245 -23.19 -9.67 -7.17
N ARG A 246 -22.90 -9.44 -8.44
CA ARG A 246 -21.68 -8.73 -8.89
C ARG A 246 -21.56 -7.32 -8.31
N ALA A 247 -22.66 -6.55 -8.25
CA ALA A 247 -22.65 -5.20 -7.70
C ALA A 247 -22.22 -5.19 -6.23
N GLU A 248 -22.69 -6.13 -5.42
CA GLU A 248 -22.32 -6.24 -4.01
C GLU A 248 -20.87 -6.69 -3.77
N ARG A 249 -20.21 -7.29 -4.78
CA ARG A 249 -18.78 -7.67 -4.73
C ARG A 249 -17.90 -6.68 -5.49
N THR A 250 -18.45 -5.55 -5.94
CA THR A 250 -17.69 -4.49 -6.59
C THR A 250 -17.20 -3.51 -5.53
N PHE A 251 -15.89 -3.51 -5.29
CA PHE A 251 -15.26 -2.69 -4.26
C PHE A 251 -14.29 -1.69 -4.86
N ARG A 252 -13.98 -0.66 -4.07
CA ARG A 252 -13.01 0.37 -4.45
C ARG A 252 -11.62 -0.24 -4.62
N VAL A 253 -10.89 0.20 -5.64
CA VAL A 253 -9.47 -0.12 -5.83
C VAL A 253 -8.73 1.12 -6.33
N PRO A 254 -7.42 1.25 -6.08
CA PRO A 254 -6.60 2.29 -6.69
C PRO A 254 -6.72 2.30 -8.22
N ARG A 255 -6.72 3.50 -8.83
CA ARG A 255 -6.82 3.65 -10.30
C ARG A 255 -5.66 2.99 -11.06
N GLN A 256 -4.51 2.88 -10.41
CA GLN A 256 -3.34 2.17 -10.95
C GLN A 256 -3.55 0.65 -11.08
N ILE A 257 -4.51 0.08 -10.34
CA ILE A 257 -4.89 -1.34 -10.43
C ILE A 257 -6.04 -1.52 -11.42
N ALA A 258 -7.08 -0.68 -11.34
CA ALA A 258 -8.15 -0.64 -12.33
C ALA A 258 -8.55 0.81 -12.62
N SER A 259 -8.53 1.20 -13.90
CA SER A 259 -8.79 2.58 -14.33
C SER A 259 -10.16 3.12 -13.89
N SER A 260 -11.16 2.24 -13.75
CA SER A 260 -12.50 2.55 -13.23
C SER A 260 -12.50 2.98 -11.75
N GLY A 261 -11.48 2.63 -10.98
CA GLY A 261 -11.43 2.81 -9.53
C GLY A 261 -12.22 1.75 -8.74
N THR A 262 -12.74 0.72 -9.41
CA THR A 262 -13.48 -0.38 -8.77
C THR A 262 -13.21 -1.72 -9.44
N ALA A 263 -13.20 -2.80 -8.65
CA ALA A 263 -13.03 -4.17 -9.16
C ALA A 263 -14.01 -5.15 -8.47
N VAL A 264 -14.39 -6.20 -9.19
CA VAL A 264 -15.19 -7.30 -8.64
C VAL A 264 -14.27 -8.26 -7.88
N MET A 265 -14.53 -8.49 -6.60
CA MET A 265 -13.74 -9.37 -5.73
C MET A 265 -14.57 -10.57 -5.29
N VAL A 266 -14.50 -11.66 -6.05
CA VAL A 266 -15.19 -12.93 -5.73
C VAL A 266 -14.42 -13.77 -4.71
N GLU A 267 -13.10 -13.59 -4.65
CA GLU A 267 -12.24 -14.24 -3.67
C GLU A 267 -12.49 -13.67 -2.29
N HIS A 268 -12.63 -14.56 -1.31
CA HIS A 268 -12.91 -14.15 0.06
C HIS A 268 -12.41 -15.13 1.11
N ILE A 269 -12.23 -14.61 2.32
CA ILE A 269 -11.82 -15.35 3.51
C ILE A 269 -12.97 -15.46 4.49
N ARG A 270 -13.15 -16.66 5.03
CA ARG A 270 -14.08 -16.94 6.12
C ARG A 270 -13.50 -16.51 7.47
N ILE A 271 -13.72 -15.24 7.83
CA ILE A 271 -13.31 -14.69 9.13
C ILE A 271 -14.19 -15.25 10.25
N GLY A 272 -15.47 -15.49 10.00
CA GLY A 272 -16.33 -16.30 10.89
C GLY A 272 -17.04 -17.42 10.13
N ASP A 273 -17.50 -18.42 10.88
CA ASP A 273 -18.41 -19.46 10.37
C ASP A 273 -19.64 -19.57 11.27
N GLY A 274 -20.66 -20.27 10.76
CA GLY A 274 -21.90 -20.56 11.47
C GLY A 274 -22.95 -19.48 11.22
N SER A 275 -23.65 -19.09 12.29
CA SER A 275 -24.75 -18.13 12.22
C SER A 275 -24.28 -16.73 11.80
N PRO A 276 -25.17 -15.93 11.18
CA PRO A 276 -24.92 -14.51 10.92
C PRO A 276 -24.36 -13.80 12.16
N PRO A 277 -23.40 -12.87 12.00
CA PRO A 277 -23.01 -12.23 10.74
C PRO A 277 -22.04 -13.02 9.83
N ALA A 278 -21.48 -14.14 10.31
CA ALA A 278 -20.52 -14.99 9.58
C ALA A 278 -19.49 -14.22 8.71
N PRO A 279 -18.65 -13.34 9.31
CA PRO A 279 -17.98 -12.28 8.56
C PRO A 279 -17.05 -12.79 7.47
N ARG A 280 -17.00 -12.05 6.36
CA ARG A 280 -16.13 -12.31 5.20
C ARG A 280 -15.21 -11.14 4.94
N LEU A 281 -14.00 -11.45 4.53
CA LEU A 281 -13.05 -10.50 3.96
C LEU A 281 -12.95 -10.75 2.46
N HIS A 282 -13.29 -9.78 1.62
CA HIS A 282 -13.09 -9.87 0.17
C HIS A 282 -11.80 -9.15 -0.22
N PHE A 283 -11.07 -9.76 -1.15
CA PHE A 283 -9.80 -9.23 -1.61
C PHE A 283 -9.62 -9.44 -3.12
N LEU A 284 -8.73 -8.63 -3.70
CA LEU A 284 -8.23 -8.78 -5.05
C LEU A 284 -6.74 -9.12 -4.96
N ASP A 285 -6.37 -10.30 -5.44
CA ASP A 285 -4.99 -10.66 -5.67
C ASP A 285 -4.52 -10.07 -7.01
N ASP A 286 -3.77 -8.96 -6.94
CA ASP A 286 -3.12 -8.34 -8.10
C ASP A 286 -1.59 -8.51 -8.04
N THR A 287 -1.14 -9.55 -7.34
CA THR A 287 0.29 -9.83 -7.20
C THR A 287 0.97 -10.16 -8.52
N ASP A 288 0.21 -10.64 -9.50
CA ASP A 288 0.73 -10.95 -10.83
C ASP A 288 0.98 -9.72 -11.70
N SER A 289 0.33 -8.59 -11.41
CA SER A 289 0.49 -7.33 -12.17
C SER A 289 1.25 -6.28 -11.36
N SER A 290 0.72 -5.87 -10.20
CA SER A 290 1.29 -4.81 -9.36
C SER A 290 2.14 -5.33 -8.20
N GLY A 291 2.04 -6.63 -7.87
CA GLY A 291 2.67 -7.20 -6.68
C GLY A 291 1.91 -6.90 -5.38
N LEU A 292 0.67 -6.42 -5.47
CA LEU A 292 -0.15 -5.99 -4.34
C LEU A 292 -1.40 -6.86 -4.18
N ILE A 293 -1.92 -6.89 -2.96
CA ILE A 293 -3.24 -7.44 -2.65
C ILE A 293 -4.12 -6.30 -2.14
N VAL A 294 -5.30 -6.13 -2.72
CA VAL A 294 -6.26 -5.12 -2.28
C VAL A 294 -7.27 -5.76 -1.34
N ILE A 295 -7.40 -5.21 -0.14
CA ILE A 295 -8.44 -5.59 0.84
C ILE A 295 -9.62 -4.66 0.61
N GLY A 296 -10.67 -5.16 -0.06
CA GLY A 296 -11.81 -4.36 -0.52
C GLY A 296 -13.00 -4.33 0.42
N PHE A 297 -13.15 -5.35 1.26
CA PHE A 297 -14.28 -5.43 2.19
C PHE A 297 -13.97 -6.32 3.40
N LEU A 298 -14.49 -5.92 4.56
CA LEU A 298 -14.60 -6.74 5.76
C LEU A 298 -15.95 -6.42 6.40
N GLY A 299 -16.80 -7.44 6.55
CA GLY A 299 -18.12 -7.25 7.14
C GLY A 299 -18.93 -8.53 7.12
N ASP A 300 -20.22 -8.39 7.38
CA ASP A 300 -21.19 -9.49 7.35
C ASP A 300 -21.18 -10.22 6.00
N HIS A 301 -21.55 -11.51 6.02
CA HIS A 301 -21.78 -12.28 4.81
C HIS A 301 -22.90 -11.64 3.98
N ARG A 302 -22.55 -10.99 2.86
CA ARG A 302 -23.52 -10.31 2.00
C ARG A 302 -24.19 -11.29 1.03
N TYR A 303 -25.52 -11.25 1.02
CA TYR A 303 -26.43 -11.97 0.11
C TYR A 303 -26.39 -13.50 0.16
N ASN A 304 -27.51 -14.03 0.64
CA ASN A 304 -27.92 -15.41 0.39
C ASN A 304 -29.09 -15.30 -0.60
N ALA A 305 -29.10 -16.12 -1.65
CA ALA A 305 -30.20 -16.16 -2.64
C ALA A 305 -31.58 -16.55 -2.06
N SER A 306 -31.72 -16.62 -0.73
CA SER A 306 -32.91 -16.95 0.02
C SER A 306 -33.63 -15.74 0.64
N THR A 307 -33.22 -14.50 0.34
CA THR A 307 -33.98 -13.31 0.74
C THR A 307 -34.76 -12.78 -0.46
N ASN A 308 -35.95 -13.36 -0.67
CA ASN A 308 -37.04 -12.74 -1.43
C ASN A 308 -37.68 -11.63 -0.60
#